data_AF-A0A565CMF0-F1
#
_entry.id   AF-A0A565CMF0-F1
#
_cell.length_a   1.000
_cell.length_b   1.000
_cell.length_c   1.000
_cell.angle_alpha   90.00
_cell.angle_beta   90.00
_cell.angle_gamma   90.00
#
_symmetry.space_group_name_H-M   'P 1'
#
loop_
_entity.id
_entity.type
_entity.pdbx_description
1 polymer ?
#
loop_
_entity_poly.entity_id
_entity_poly.type
_entity_poly.pdbx_seq_one_letter_code
_entity_poly.pdbx_strand_id
1 'polypeptide(L)'
;MSMITLVATCLWFLMVSNFTGANQKNIDCLIAIKSQVEDPNNYLSSWAFINQTEGSICKFCGVTCWHDDENRVLSIKLSGFGLRGKFPHGIRECTDLTGLDLSRNNFSGPLPSNILYLIPIITTLDLSYNQFSGKIPPSLSNITFLNTLMLQHNQFTGPLPPQLVQLRRLNKFSVADNRLTGPVPNFNVLYFGVETYANNPDLCGPPLDDCPDPEEGMMRSAKIGAAVGASIFAPVAAFLDWFFFKDKKKEKRRR
;
A
#
# COMPACT_ATOMS: atom_id res chain seq x y z
N MET A 1 -20.25 10.96 54.48
CA MET A 1 -19.16 11.07 53.49
C MET A 1 -19.11 12.51 53.00
N SER A 2 -17.94 13.15 53.05
CA SER A 2 -17.78 14.50 52.50
C SER A 2 -17.97 14.48 50.98
N MET A 3 -18.51 15.55 50.38
CA MET A 3 -18.59 15.68 48.91
C MET A 3 -17.22 15.43 48.25
N ILE A 4 -16.14 15.84 48.91
CA ILE A 4 -14.76 15.64 48.43
C ILE A 4 -14.41 14.15 48.37
N THR A 5 -14.78 13.37 49.39
CA THR A 5 -14.54 11.91 49.41
C THR A 5 -15.36 11.18 48.35
N LEU A 6 -16.59 11.63 48.06
CA LEU A 6 -17.46 11.03 47.04
C LEU A 6 -16.91 11.29 45.62
N VAL A 7 -16.45 12.52 45.36
CA VAL A 7 -15.85 12.91 44.07
C VAL A 7 -14.51 12.19 43.86
N ALA A 8 -13.66 12.07 44.89
CA ALA A 8 -12.40 11.34 44.81
C ALA A 8 -12.62 9.84 44.53
N THR A 9 -13.59 9.21 45.18
CA THR A 9 -13.93 7.80 44.89
C THR A 9 -14.50 7.63 43.48
N CYS A 10 -15.38 8.52 43.02
CA CYS A 10 -15.91 8.45 41.65
C CYS A 10 -14.81 8.63 40.60
N LEU A 11 -13.90 9.59 40.79
CA LEU A 11 -12.76 9.79 39.90
C LEU A 11 -11.82 8.57 39.91
N TRP A 12 -11.57 7.97 41.08
CA TRP A 12 -10.76 6.76 41.17
C TRP A 12 -11.43 5.56 40.48
N PHE A 13 -12.73 5.34 40.68
CA PHE A 13 -13.48 4.30 39.99
C PHE A 13 -13.52 4.51 38.46
N LEU A 14 -13.66 5.75 37.98
CA LEU A 14 -13.60 6.08 36.56
C LEU A 14 -12.20 5.86 35.95
N MET A 15 -11.14 6.15 36.72
CA MET A 15 -9.77 5.90 36.29
C MET A 15 -9.47 4.39 36.21
N VAL A 16 -9.89 3.62 37.22
CA VAL A 16 -9.70 2.16 37.25
C VAL A 16 -10.53 1.46 36.16
N SER A 17 -11.77 1.88 35.92
CA SER A 17 -12.60 1.28 34.86
C SER A 17 -12.11 1.58 33.45
N ASN A 18 -11.53 2.76 33.22
CA ASN A 18 -10.87 3.08 31.96
C ASN A 18 -9.60 2.23 31.74
N PHE A 19 -8.83 1.98 32.81
CA PHE A 19 -7.64 1.13 32.74
C PHE A 19 -7.98 -0.32 32.41
N THR A 20 -8.98 -0.91 33.08
CA THR A 20 -9.40 -2.28 32.80
C THR A 20 -10.03 -2.42 31.40
N GLY A 21 -10.79 -1.42 30.95
CA GLY A 21 -11.36 -1.39 29.60
C GLY A 21 -10.31 -1.24 28.49
N ALA A 22 -9.27 -0.43 28.70
CA ALA A 22 -8.16 -0.30 27.76
C ALA A 22 -7.34 -1.59 27.65
N ASN A 23 -7.12 -2.28 28.77
CA ASN A 23 -6.45 -3.57 28.81
C ASN A 23 -7.25 -4.64 28.04
N GLN A 24 -8.58 -4.67 28.16
CA GLN A 24 -9.43 -5.61 27.44
C GLN A 24 -9.40 -5.39 25.92
N LYS A 25 -9.44 -4.13 25.45
CA LYS A 25 -9.41 -3.82 24.01
C LYS A 25 -8.13 -4.31 23.32
N ASN A 26 -6.99 -4.19 23.98
CA ASN A 26 -5.71 -4.68 23.44
C ASN A 26 -5.68 -6.21 23.38
N ILE A 27 -6.29 -6.90 24.35
CA ILE A 27 -6.46 -8.36 24.28
C ILE A 27 -7.36 -8.74 23.10
N ASP A 28 -8.52 -8.09 22.97
CA ASP A 28 -9.48 -8.32 21.88
C ASP A 28 -8.85 -8.06 20.51
N CYS A 29 -8.00 -7.03 20.41
CA CYS A 29 -7.22 -6.73 19.21
C CYS A 29 -6.35 -7.93 18.79
N LEU A 30 -5.57 -8.49 19.71
CA LEU A 30 -4.67 -9.60 19.40
C LEU A 30 -5.44 -10.89 19.11
N ILE A 31 -6.57 -11.14 19.79
CA ILE A 31 -7.49 -12.25 19.46
C ILE A 31 -8.05 -12.07 18.03
N ALA A 32 -8.48 -10.87 17.69
CA ALA A 32 -9.04 -10.56 16.38
C ALA A 32 -7.99 -10.68 15.27
N ILE A 33 -6.75 -10.23 15.50
CA ILE A 33 -5.65 -10.42 14.55
C ILE A 33 -5.36 -11.92 14.39
N LYS A 34 -5.20 -12.67 15.49
CA LYS A 34 -4.89 -14.11 15.45
C LYS A 34 -5.97 -14.93 14.72
N SER A 35 -7.23 -14.53 14.78
CA SER A 35 -8.32 -15.20 14.06
C SER A 35 -8.39 -14.87 12.56
N GLN A 36 -7.76 -13.78 12.12
CA GLN A 36 -7.76 -13.30 10.73
C GLN A 36 -6.48 -13.66 9.95
N VAL A 37 -5.39 -13.90 10.66
CA VAL A 37 -4.08 -14.23 10.08
C VAL A 37 -3.91 -15.74 9.99
N GLU A 38 -3.56 -16.22 8.81
CA GLU A 38 -3.16 -17.61 8.59
C GLU A 38 -1.68 -17.77 8.97
N ASP A 39 -1.39 -18.63 9.95
CA ASP A 39 -0.04 -18.86 10.48
C ASP A 39 0.42 -20.31 10.24
N PRO A 40 0.92 -20.62 9.04
CA PRO A 40 1.29 -22.00 8.67
C PRO A 40 2.49 -22.52 9.46
N ASN A 41 3.31 -21.63 10.03
CA ASN A 41 4.55 -21.97 10.72
C ASN A 41 4.43 -21.86 12.25
N ASN A 42 3.23 -21.56 12.77
CA ASN A 42 2.92 -21.49 14.20
C ASN A 42 3.76 -20.45 14.99
N TYR A 43 4.16 -19.35 14.34
CA TYR A 43 4.89 -18.25 15.00
C TYR A 43 4.02 -17.49 16.02
N LEU A 44 2.70 -17.48 15.84
CA LEU A 44 1.72 -16.87 16.76
C LEU A 44 1.27 -17.84 17.88
N SER A 45 1.96 -18.97 18.06
CA SER A 45 1.70 -19.91 19.15
C SER A 45 1.80 -19.27 20.52
N SER A 46 2.73 -18.32 20.71
CA SER A 46 2.91 -17.63 21.99
C SER A 46 1.71 -16.75 22.37
N TRP A 47 0.84 -16.41 21.42
CA TRP A 47 -0.36 -15.60 21.66
C TRP A 47 -1.44 -16.47 22.32
N ALA A 48 -1.19 -16.86 23.56
CA ALA A 48 -2.03 -17.76 24.33
C ALA A 48 -2.77 -16.99 25.43
N PHE A 49 -4.10 -16.90 25.30
CA PHE A 49 -4.96 -16.06 26.15
C PHE A 49 -5.50 -16.82 27.39
N ILE A 50 -4.68 -17.69 27.98
CA ILE A 50 -5.11 -18.67 29.00
C ILE A 50 -5.18 -18.04 30.40
N ASN A 51 -4.23 -17.13 30.73
CA ASN A 51 -4.16 -16.44 32.02
C ASN A 51 -3.99 -14.93 31.79
N GLN A 52 -5.06 -14.16 31.98
CA GLN A 52 -5.09 -12.70 31.74
C GLN A 52 -4.46 -11.91 32.89
N THR A 53 -3.21 -12.19 33.20
CA THR A 53 -2.42 -11.31 34.09
C THR A 53 -2.03 -10.04 33.33
N GLU A 54 -1.96 -8.90 34.01
CA GLU A 54 -1.47 -7.66 33.40
C GLU A 54 -0.04 -7.85 32.88
N GLY A 55 0.26 -7.27 31.71
CA GLY A 55 1.54 -7.43 31.00
C GLY A 55 1.72 -8.77 30.27
N SER A 56 0.79 -9.74 30.41
CA SER A 56 0.96 -11.06 29.78
C SER A 56 1.06 -11.01 28.26
N ILE A 57 0.27 -10.15 27.61
CA ILE A 57 0.27 -10.01 26.14
C ILE A 57 1.55 -9.35 25.61
N CYS A 58 2.27 -8.61 26.45
CA CYS A 58 3.51 -7.92 26.08
C CYS A 58 4.68 -8.89 25.93
N LYS A 59 4.52 -10.12 26.43
CA LYS A 59 5.48 -11.23 26.24
C LYS A 59 5.22 -12.01 24.95
N PHE A 60 4.16 -11.68 24.21
CA PHE A 60 3.85 -12.35 22.97
C PHE A 60 4.87 -12.00 21.88
N CYS A 61 5.21 -13.00 21.07
CA CYS A 61 6.08 -12.82 19.92
C CYS A 61 5.57 -11.67 19.04
N GLY A 62 6.44 -10.69 18.79
CA GLY A 62 6.15 -9.54 17.95
C GLY A 62 5.28 -8.47 18.60
N VAL A 63 4.84 -8.60 19.85
CA VAL A 63 4.09 -7.55 20.55
C VAL A 63 5.05 -6.70 21.37
N THR A 64 4.92 -5.38 21.29
CA THR A 64 5.63 -4.43 22.14
C THR A 64 4.63 -3.51 22.80
N CYS A 65 4.70 -3.43 24.12
CA CYS A 65 3.85 -2.56 24.93
C CYS A 65 4.59 -1.28 25.33
N TRP A 66 3.86 -0.33 25.92
CA TRP A 66 4.44 0.90 26.45
C TRP A 66 5.31 0.64 27.69
N HIS A 67 4.84 -0.21 28.59
CA HIS A 67 5.66 -0.84 29.64
C HIS A 67 5.40 -2.36 29.69
N ASP A 68 6.32 -3.13 30.27
CA ASP A 68 6.27 -4.60 30.32
C ASP A 68 5.16 -5.14 31.25
N ASP A 69 4.64 -4.28 32.13
CA ASP A 69 3.64 -4.59 33.15
C ASP A 69 2.22 -4.08 32.82
N GLU A 70 2.01 -3.45 31.65
CA GLU A 70 0.69 -2.99 31.22
C GLU A 70 0.31 -3.52 29.84
N ASN A 71 -0.98 -3.84 29.62
CA ASN A 71 -1.47 -4.42 28.36
C ASN A 71 -1.66 -3.36 27.24
N ARG A 72 -0.89 -2.29 27.23
CA ARG A 72 -1.01 -1.21 26.25
C ARG A 72 -0.10 -1.46 25.04
N VAL A 73 -0.65 -2.03 23.98
CA VAL A 73 0.11 -2.39 22.77
C VAL A 73 0.46 -1.13 21.97
N LEU A 74 1.76 -0.90 21.77
CA LEU A 74 2.28 0.20 20.96
C LEU A 74 2.74 -0.23 19.58
N SER A 75 3.30 -1.44 19.48
CA SER A 75 3.80 -1.94 18.20
C SER A 75 3.60 -3.43 18.04
N ILE A 76 3.28 -3.83 16.82
CA ILE A 76 3.20 -5.22 16.37
C ILE A 76 4.22 -5.40 15.25
N LYS A 77 5.19 -6.31 15.45
CA LYS A 77 6.29 -6.64 14.55
C LYS A 77 6.30 -8.13 14.26
N LEU A 78 5.73 -8.50 13.12
CA LEU A 78 5.56 -9.89 12.68
C LEU A 78 6.31 -10.13 11.37
N SER A 79 7.48 -9.53 11.20
CA SER A 79 8.25 -9.62 9.96
C SER A 79 8.83 -11.02 9.75
N GLY A 80 8.72 -11.56 8.53
CA GLY A 80 9.45 -12.78 8.16
C GLY A 80 8.85 -14.10 8.66
N PHE A 81 7.59 -14.12 9.09
CA PHE A 81 6.97 -15.30 9.71
C PHE A 81 6.23 -16.20 8.69
N GLY A 82 6.16 -15.80 7.43
CA GLY A 82 5.44 -16.51 6.38
C GLY A 82 3.92 -16.48 6.57
N LEU A 83 3.42 -15.46 7.30
CA LEU A 83 2.01 -15.25 7.58
C LEU A 83 1.24 -14.97 6.29
N ARG A 84 0.00 -15.43 6.23
CA ARG A 84 -0.89 -15.31 5.06
C ARG A 84 -2.21 -14.64 5.44
N GLY A 85 -3.02 -14.38 4.43
CA GLY A 85 -4.34 -13.76 4.57
C GLY A 85 -4.39 -12.37 3.97
N LYS A 86 -5.34 -11.56 4.44
CA LYS A 86 -5.52 -10.15 4.06
C LYS A 86 -5.02 -9.24 5.18
N PHE A 87 -5.09 -7.92 4.96
CA PHE A 87 -4.82 -6.94 6.01
C PHE A 87 -5.76 -7.19 7.22
N PRO A 88 -5.23 -7.40 8.45
CA PRO A 88 -6.04 -7.78 9.59
C PRO A 88 -6.80 -6.56 10.14
N HIS A 89 -8.13 -6.53 9.92
CA HIS A 89 -9.02 -5.47 10.41
C HIS A 89 -9.16 -5.44 11.93
N GLY A 90 -8.85 -6.55 12.63
CA GLY A 90 -8.83 -6.62 14.09
C GLY A 90 -7.91 -5.59 14.76
N ILE A 91 -6.92 -5.08 14.01
CA ILE A 91 -5.96 -4.09 14.47
C ILE A 91 -6.58 -2.78 14.98
N ARG A 92 -7.81 -2.47 14.54
CA ARG A 92 -8.55 -1.27 14.97
C ARG A 92 -8.79 -1.19 16.48
N GLU A 93 -8.82 -2.35 17.15
CA GLU A 93 -9.06 -2.41 18.60
C GLU A 93 -7.79 -2.03 19.40
N CYS A 94 -6.61 -2.08 18.77
CA CYS A 94 -5.35 -1.60 19.34
C CYS A 94 -5.27 -0.06 19.23
N THR A 95 -5.98 0.66 20.08
CA THR A 95 -6.18 2.12 19.97
C THR A 95 -4.91 2.95 20.12
N ASP A 96 -3.88 2.41 20.76
CA ASP A 96 -2.58 3.07 20.98
C ASP A 96 -1.48 2.62 20.00
N LEU A 97 -1.84 1.83 18.97
CA LEU A 97 -0.86 1.27 18.05
C LEU A 97 -0.20 2.36 17.19
N THR A 98 1.11 2.51 17.34
CA THR A 98 1.92 3.47 16.59
C THR A 98 2.87 2.80 15.58
N GLY A 99 3.19 1.52 15.75
CA GLY A 99 4.08 0.79 14.83
C GLY A 99 3.48 -0.53 14.36
N LEU A 100 3.37 -0.71 13.05
CA LEU A 100 2.95 -1.96 12.42
C LEU A 100 3.99 -2.41 11.39
N ASP A 101 4.61 -3.55 11.64
CA ASP A 101 5.51 -4.22 10.71
C ASP A 101 4.97 -5.62 10.41
N LEU A 102 4.46 -5.78 9.19
CA LEU A 102 4.00 -7.05 8.62
C LEU A 102 4.89 -7.47 7.43
N SER A 103 6.09 -6.89 7.33
CA SER A 103 6.97 -7.08 6.18
C SER A 103 7.42 -8.53 5.98
N ARG A 104 7.88 -8.88 4.78
CA ARG A 104 8.47 -10.20 4.47
C ARG A 104 7.53 -11.36 4.83
N ASN A 105 6.25 -11.22 4.48
CA ASN A 105 5.23 -12.25 4.66
C ASN A 105 4.53 -12.55 3.32
N ASN A 106 3.41 -13.25 3.38
CA ASN A 106 2.58 -13.65 2.24
C ASN A 106 1.17 -13.03 2.33
N PHE A 107 1.03 -11.84 2.94
CA PHE A 107 -0.25 -11.13 2.95
C PHE A 107 -0.63 -10.68 1.54
N SER A 108 -1.92 -10.72 1.22
CA SER A 108 -2.43 -10.49 -0.14
C SER A 108 -3.74 -9.68 -0.16
N GLY A 109 -4.17 -9.33 -1.37
CA GLY A 109 -5.37 -8.53 -1.59
C GLY A 109 -5.14 -7.03 -1.38
N PRO A 110 -6.20 -6.21 -1.52
CA PRO A 110 -6.07 -4.77 -1.42
C PRO A 110 -5.94 -4.28 0.02
N LEU A 111 -5.28 -3.14 0.18
CA LEU A 111 -5.37 -2.38 1.43
C LEU A 111 -6.81 -1.86 1.60
N PRO A 112 -7.34 -1.84 2.84
CA PRO A 112 -8.68 -1.31 3.11
C PRO A 112 -8.81 0.15 2.67
N SER A 113 -9.88 0.50 1.97
CA SER A 113 -10.14 1.88 1.54
C SER A 113 -10.31 2.85 2.73
N ASN A 114 -10.70 2.33 3.89
CA ASN A 114 -10.84 3.03 5.17
C ASN A 114 -9.66 2.79 6.12
N ILE A 115 -8.43 2.61 5.61
CA ILE A 115 -7.24 2.30 6.44
C ILE A 115 -7.00 3.30 7.57
N LEU A 116 -7.36 4.58 7.38
CA LEU A 116 -7.33 5.61 8.42
C LEU A 116 -8.10 5.18 9.68
N TYR A 117 -9.25 4.53 9.53
CA TYR A 117 -10.06 4.09 10.67
C TYR A 117 -9.45 2.88 11.39
N LEU A 118 -8.62 2.10 10.71
CA LEU A 118 -7.98 0.92 11.28
C LEU A 118 -6.72 1.27 12.06
N ILE A 119 -5.94 2.25 11.59
CA ILE A 119 -4.63 2.62 12.15
C ILE A 119 -4.43 4.15 12.20
N PRO A 120 -5.30 4.89 12.93
CA PRO A 120 -5.40 6.36 12.82
C PRO A 120 -4.17 7.13 13.31
N ILE A 121 -3.34 6.53 14.17
CA ILE A 121 -2.19 7.18 14.81
C ILE A 121 -0.86 6.51 14.47
N ILE A 122 -0.83 5.66 13.42
CA ILE A 122 0.39 4.95 13.04
C ILE A 122 1.49 5.94 12.65
N THR A 123 2.70 5.70 13.15
CA THR A 123 3.92 6.44 12.81
C THR A 123 4.81 5.61 11.88
N THR A 124 4.79 4.29 12.04
CA THR A 124 5.57 3.36 11.21
C THR A 124 4.65 2.29 10.65
N LEU A 125 4.56 2.23 9.32
CA LEU A 125 3.85 1.20 8.59
C LEU A 125 4.80 0.53 7.60
N ASP A 126 5.19 -0.71 7.90
CA ASP A 126 5.98 -1.54 6.99
C ASP A 126 5.16 -2.75 6.52
N LEU A 127 4.79 -2.71 5.24
CA LEU A 127 4.07 -3.77 4.53
C LEU A 127 4.92 -4.35 3.39
N SER A 128 6.21 -4.04 3.37
CA SER A 128 7.10 -4.40 2.27
C SER A 128 7.29 -5.92 2.14
N TYR A 129 7.67 -6.39 0.96
CA TYR A 129 7.89 -7.81 0.69
C TYR A 129 6.65 -8.66 1.04
N ASN A 130 5.51 -8.33 0.43
CA ASN A 130 4.26 -9.07 0.54
C ASN A 130 3.64 -9.24 -0.86
N GLN A 131 2.37 -9.61 -0.91
CA GLN A 131 1.58 -9.79 -2.13
C GLN A 131 0.36 -8.86 -2.14
N PHE A 132 0.40 -7.73 -1.43
CA PHE A 132 -0.68 -6.74 -1.44
C PHE A 132 -0.87 -6.18 -2.86
N SER A 133 -2.11 -5.96 -3.25
CA SER A 133 -2.47 -5.61 -4.63
C SER A 133 -3.49 -4.47 -4.71
N GLY A 134 -3.88 -4.07 -5.92
CA GLY A 134 -4.81 -2.97 -6.13
C GLY A 134 -4.18 -1.60 -5.85
N LYS A 135 -5.01 -0.57 -5.70
CA LYS A 135 -4.54 0.82 -5.52
C LYS A 135 -4.15 1.10 -4.07
N ILE A 136 -3.14 1.96 -3.89
CA ILE A 136 -2.85 2.54 -2.57
C ILE A 136 -4.02 3.48 -2.21
N PRO A 137 -4.69 3.29 -1.06
CA PRO A 137 -5.89 4.06 -0.71
C PRO A 137 -5.52 5.51 -0.37
N PRO A 138 -6.21 6.52 -0.94
CA PRO A 138 -5.94 7.93 -0.62
C PRO A 138 -6.14 8.29 0.86
N SER A 139 -6.95 7.53 1.60
CA SER A 139 -7.14 7.73 3.04
C SER A 139 -5.87 7.50 3.86
N LEU A 140 -4.85 6.83 3.30
CA LEU A 140 -3.53 6.71 3.93
C LEU A 140 -2.86 8.08 4.14
N SER A 141 -3.14 9.04 3.25
CA SER A 141 -2.65 10.42 3.35
C SER A 141 -3.21 11.19 4.55
N ASN A 142 -4.30 10.69 5.16
CA ASN A 142 -4.91 11.32 6.34
C ASN A 142 -4.31 10.81 7.66
N ILE A 143 -3.41 9.84 7.62
CA ILE A 143 -2.70 9.37 8.83
C ILE A 143 -1.51 10.31 9.08
N THR A 144 -1.80 11.50 9.60
CA THR A 144 -0.87 12.63 9.66
C THR A 144 0.35 12.40 10.57
N PHE A 145 0.33 11.36 11.39
CA PHE A 145 1.44 10.94 12.24
C PHE A 145 2.49 10.09 11.50
N LEU A 146 2.19 9.65 10.27
CA LEU A 146 3.03 8.72 9.52
C LEU A 146 4.42 9.33 9.23
N ASN A 147 5.45 8.62 9.67
CA ASN A 147 6.85 8.96 9.49
C ASN A 147 7.59 7.96 8.60
N THR A 148 7.23 6.68 8.68
CA THR A 148 7.79 5.62 7.85
C THR A 148 6.69 4.86 7.14
N LEU A 149 6.78 4.79 5.81
CA LEU A 149 5.86 4.06 4.93
C LEU A 149 6.64 3.20 3.94
N MET A 150 6.68 1.90 4.18
CA MET A 150 7.40 0.94 3.34
C MET A 150 6.39 0.02 2.66
N LEU A 151 6.25 0.16 1.34
CA LEU A 151 5.31 -0.57 0.50
C LEU A 151 6.01 -1.34 -0.63
N GLN A 152 7.34 -1.29 -0.68
CA GLN A 152 8.13 -1.90 -1.75
C GLN A 152 7.99 -3.42 -1.81
N HIS A 153 8.24 -4.00 -2.98
CA HIS A 153 8.07 -5.44 -3.25
C HIS A 153 6.64 -5.92 -2.91
N ASN A 154 5.67 -5.34 -3.61
CA ASN A 154 4.27 -5.74 -3.57
C ASN A 154 3.71 -5.77 -5.02
N GLN A 155 2.40 -5.80 -5.17
CA GLN A 155 1.69 -5.84 -6.44
C GLN A 155 0.74 -4.64 -6.58
N PHE A 156 1.06 -3.50 -5.95
CA PHE A 156 0.24 -2.29 -6.03
C PHE A 156 0.18 -1.76 -7.47
N THR A 157 -0.99 -1.27 -7.87
CA THR A 157 -1.28 -0.79 -9.22
C THR A 157 -1.89 0.61 -9.22
N GLY A 158 -1.85 1.25 -10.40
CA GLY A 158 -2.40 2.59 -10.59
C GLY A 158 -1.51 3.70 -10.01
N PRO A 159 -2.01 4.94 -9.96
CA PRO A 159 -1.21 6.07 -9.53
C PRO A 159 -1.00 6.13 -8.02
N LEU A 160 0.14 6.69 -7.62
CA LEU A 160 0.35 7.18 -6.27
C LEU A 160 -0.70 8.24 -5.93
N PRO A 161 -1.41 8.15 -4.80
CA PRO A 161 -2.35 9.19 -4.39
C PRO A 161 -1.63 10.55 -4.27
N PRO A 162 -2.04 11.58 -5.03
CA PRO A 162 -1.41 12.90 -4.93
C PRO A 162 -1.48 13.48 -3.51
N GLN A 163 -2.45 13.05 -2.70
CA GLN A 163 -2.62 13.47 -1.31
C GLN A 163 -1.46 13.03 -0.41
N LEU A 164 -0.61 12.06 -0.80
CA LEU A 164 0.56 11.64 -0.01
C LEU A 164 1.50 12.81 0.33
N VAL A 165 1.51 13.87 -0.49
CA VAL A 165 2.29 15.10 -0.24
C VAL A 165 1.85 15.86 1.02
N GLN A 166 0.68 15.53 1.58
CA GLN A 166 0.15 16.11 2.82
C GLN A 166 0.80 15.50 4.07
N LEU A 167 1.48 14.35 3.96
CA LEU A 167 2.15 13.68 5.06
C LEU A 167 3.46 14.40 5.44
N ARG A 168 3.33 15.54 6.14
CA ARG A 168 4.46 16.41 6.51
C ARG A 168 5.52 15.78 7.41
N ARG A 169 5.18 14.66 8.07
CA ARG A 169 6.09 13.93 8.95
C ARG A 169 6.80 12.77 8.27
N LEU A 170 6.46 12.46 7.02
CA LEU A 170 7.02 11.34 6.29
C LEU A 170 8.51 11.58 6.05
N ASN A 171 9.34 10.63 6.47
CA ASN A 171 10.80 10.70 6.39
C ASN A 171 11.39 9.46 5.70
N LYS A 172 10.74 8.30 5.84
CA LYS A 172 11.12 7.08 5.13
C LYS A 172 9.96 6.64 4.26
N PHE A 173 10.23 6.49 2.98
CA PHE A 173 9.22 6.11 2.00
C PHE A 173 9.84 5.21 0.95
N SER A 174 9.17 4.11 0.61
CA SER A 174 9.55 3.25 -0.51
C SER A 174 8.31 2.58 -1.12
N VAL A 175 8.18 2.69 -2.43
CA VAL A 175 7.16 2.06 -3.26
C VAL A 175 7.78 1.29 -4.43
N ALA A 176 9.09 1.06 -4.37
CA ALA A 176 9.84 0.32 -5.38
C ALA A 176 9.27 -1.08 -5.60
N ASP A 177 9.55 -1.68 -6.74
CA ASP A 177 9.17 -3.06 -7.03
C ASP A 177 7.66 -3.30 -6.88
N ASN A 178 6.88 -2.49 -7.59
CA ASN A 178 5.44 -2.59 -7.69
C ASN A 178 5.01 -2.46 -9.18
N ARG A 179 3.73 -2.21 -9.44
CA ARG A 179 3.17 -1.98 -10.78
C ARG A 179 2.47 -0.61 -10.85
N LEU A 180 3.04 0.38 -10.16
CA LEU A 180 2.50 1.74 -10.10
C LEU A 180 2.71 2.47 -11.42
N THR A 181 1.81 3.42 -11.70
CA THR A 181 1.77 4.12 -12.99
C THR A 181 1.58 5.63 -12.80
N GLY A 182 1.92 6.42 -13.82
CA GLY A 182 1.65 7.86 -13.84
C GLY A 182 2.68 8.71 -13.07
N PRO A 183 2.37 9.99 -12.82
CA PRO A 183 3.34 10.92 -12.26
C PRO A 183 3.58 10.69 -10.76
N VAL A 184 4.85 10.81 -10.35
CA VAL A 184 5.25 10.91 -8.94
C VAL A 184 4.69 12.21 -8.34
N PRO A 185 3.98 12.15 -7.20
CA PRO A 185 3.52 13.36 -6.52
C PRO A 185 4.70 14.24 -6.08
N ASN A 186 4.57 15.55 -6.28
CA ASN A 186 5.60 16.49 -5.83
C ASN A 186 5.53 16.72 -4.31
N PHE A 187 6.46 16.10 -3.57
CA PHE A 187 6.54 16.22 -2.11
C PHE A 187 7.13 17.56 -1.61
N ASN A 188 7.51 18.47 -2.51
CA ASN A 188 8.07 19.82 -2.29
C ASN A 188 9.32 19.88 -1.40
N VAL A 189 9.18 19.54 -0.11
CA VAL A 189 10.20 19.67 0.94
C VAL A 189 10.82 18.32 1.31
N LEU A 190 10.13 17.21 1.00
CA LEU A 190 10.63 15.86 1.23
C LEU A 190 11.26 15.34 -0.05
N TYR A 191 12.56 15.06 -0.01
CA TYR A 191 13.29 14.43 -1.11
C TYR A 191 13.49 12.96 -0.78
N PHE A 192 12.87 12.09 -1.58
CA PHE A 192 13.13 10.66 -1.58
C PHE A 192 13.98 10.33 -2.82
N GLY A 193 14.98 9.47 -2.67
CA GLY A 193 15.86 9.13 -3.78
C GLY A 193 15.16 8.29 -4.85
N VAL A 194 15.79 8.15 -6.01
CA VAL A 194 15.24 7.39 -7.15
C VAL A 194 14.99 5.92 -6.80
N GLU A 195 15.75 5.37 -5.86
CA GLU A 195 15.63 4.00 -5.36
C GLU A 195 14.27 3.73 -4.71
N THR A 196 13.64 4.73 -4.10
CA THR A 196 12.30 4.64 -3.49
C THR A 196 11.22 4.29 -4.52
N TYR A 197 11.46 4.58 -5.79
CA TYR A 197 10.49 4.46 -6.88
C TYR A 197 10.86 3.40 -7.92
N ALA A 198 12.06 2.82 -7.80
CA ALA A 198 12.64 1.89 -8.76
C ALA A 198 11.70 0.72 -9.11
N ASN A 199 11.88 0.13 -10.28
CA ASN A 199 11.14 -1.05 -10.73
C ASN A 199 9.61 -0.86 -10.76
N ASN A 200 9.14 0.37 -11.06
CA ASN A 200 7.78 0.66 -11.48
C ASN A 200 7.83 1.24 -12.91
N PRO A 201 7.64 0.43 -13.97
CA PRO A 201 8.01 0.82 -15.34
C PRO A 201 7.20 1.98 -15.91
N ASP A 202 5.96 2.17 -15.45
CA ASP A 202 5.06 3.22 -15.94
C ASP A 202 4.99 4.44 -14.99
N LEU A 203 5.84 4.49 -13.96
CA LEU A 203 5.94 5.61 -13.04
C LEU A 203 6.96 6.63 -13.58
N CYS A 204 6.62 7.91 -13.54
CA CYS A 204 7.41 8.97 -14.18
C CYS A 204 7.33 10.30 -13.41
N GLY A 205 8.13 11.28 -13.82
CA GLY A 205 8.22 12.60 -13.19
C GLY A 205 9.21 12.63 -12.01
N PRO A 206 9.72 13.83 -11.63
CA PRO A 206 10.78 13.96 -10.65
C PRO A 206 10.50 13.20 -9.34
N PRO A 207 11.45 12.40 -8.81
CA PRO A 207 12.86 12.35 -9.21
C PRO A 207 13.19 11.38 -10.36
N LEU A 208 12.20 10.74 -10.97
CA LEU A 208 12.39 9.87 -12.15
C LEU A 208 12.45 10.70 -13.44
N ASP A 209 12.63 10.01 -14.57
CA ASP A 209 12.53 10.60 -15.90
C ASP A 209 11.16 11.24 -16.14
N ASP A 210 11.12 12.27 -16.97
CA ASP A 210 9.90 13.02 -17.27
C ASP A 210 8.80 12.10 -17.84
N CYS A 211 7.55 12.45 -17.51
CA CYS A 211 6.42 11.73 -18.06
C CYS A 211 6.31 11.96 -19.57
N PRO A 212 6.05 10.90 -20.37
CA PRO A 212 5.92 11.03 -21.81
C PRO A 212 4.78 11.99 -22.16
N ASP A 213 5.05 12.91 -23.08
CA ASP A 213 4.05 13.86 -23.54
C ASP A 213 2.87 13.10 -24.18
N PRO A 214 1.62 13.44 -23.84
CA PRO A 214 0.44 12.76 -24.40
C PRO A 214 0.41 12.75 -25.94
N GLU A 215 0.99 13.75 -26.58
CA GLU A 215 1.06 13.89 -28.04
C GLU A 215 2.09 12.94 -28.68
N GLU A 216 3.14 12.56 -27.95
CA GLU A 216 4.20 11.70 -28.47
C GLU A 216 3.71 10.25 -28.69
N GLY A 217 2.83 9.77 -27.80
CA GLY A 217 2.16 8.48 -27.94
C GLY A 217 1.19 8.41 -29.12
N MET A 218 0.48 9.51 -29.41
CA MET A 218 -0.43 9.62 -30.55
C MET A 218 0.35 9.70 -31.87
N MET A 219 1.46 10.43 -31.92
CA MET A 219 2.34 10.46 -33.10
C MET A 219 2.99 9.10 -33.38
N ARG A 220 3.39 8.35 -32.36
CA ARG A 220 3.99 7.02 -32.54
C ARG A 220 2.99 6.00 -33.12
N SER A 221 1.75 6.00 -32.63
CA SER A 221 0.69 5.15 -33.15
C SER A 221 0.22 5.58 -34.55
N ALA A 222 0.18 6.89 -34.84
CA ALA A 222 -0.07 7.40 -36.20
C ALA A 222 1.03 7.00 -37.20
N LYS A 223 2.31 7.06 -36.80
CA LYS A 223 3.44 6.61 -37.65
C LYS A 223 3.37 5.11 -37.96
N ILE A 224 3.03 4.28 -36.98
CA ILE A 224 2.86 2.82 -37.18
C ILE A 224 1.66 2.57 -38.11
N GLY A 225 0.52 3.23 -37.88
CA GLY A 225 -0.66 3.12 -38.74
C GLY A 225 -0.38 3.52 -40.18
N ALA A 226 0.35 4.61 -40.40
CA ALA A 226 0.75 5.06 -41.73
C ALA A 226 1.71 4.07 -42.43
N ALA A 227 2.68 3.51 -41.70
CA ALA A 227 3.63 2.54 -42.24
C ALA A 227 2.94 1.22 -42.64
N VAL A 228 2.04 0.70 -41.80
CA VAL A 228 1.25 -0.50 -42.09
C VAL A 228 0.31 -0.25 -43.27
N GLY A 229 -0.38 0.91 -43.28
CA GLY A 229 -1.22 1.33 -44.40
C GLY A 229 -0.44 1.40 -45.71
N ALA A 230 0.72 2.09 -45.74
CA ALA A 230 1.56 2.17 -46.94
C ALA A 230 2.01 0.79 -47.43
N SER A 231 2.36 -0.12 -46.52
CA SER A 231 2.78 -1.48 -46.85
C SER A 231 1.69 -2.32 -47.51
N ILE A 232 0.42 -2.08 -47.17
CA ILE A 232 -0.74 -2.80 -47.74
C ILE A 232 -1.21 -2.15 -49.04
N PHE A 233 -1.31 -0.82 -49.08
CA PHE A 233 -1.93 -0.11 -50.19
C PHE A 233 -0.98 0.15 -51.37
N ALA A 234 0.32 0.36 -51.13
CA ALA A 234 1.26 0.63 -52.22
C ALA A 234 1.39 -0.55 -53.21
N PRO A 235 1.46 -1.83 -52.80
CA PRO A 235 1.50 -2.96 -53.72
C PRO A 235 0.21 -3.11 -54.54
N VAL A 236 -0.95 -2.85 -53.93
CA VAL A 236 -2.26 -2.93 -54.60
C VAL A 236 -2.38 -1.83 -55.64
N ALA A 237 -2.01 -0.60 -55.30
CA ALA A 237 -2.00 0.52 -56.24
C ALA A 237 -1.05 0.25 -57.42
N ALA A 238 0.17 -0.23 -57.15
CA ALA A 238 1.13 -0.59 -58.18
C ALA A 238 0.65 -1.74 -59.09
N PHE A 239 -0.05 -2.74 -58.53
CA PHE A 239 -0.63 -3.84 -59.28
C PHE A 239 -1.77 -3.36 -60.19
N LEU A 240 -2.67 -2.50 -59.69
CA LEU A 240 -3.77 -1.93 -60.47
C LEU A 240 -3.23 -1.06 -61.60
N ASP A 241 -2.28 -0.17 -61.33
CA ASP A 241 -1.64 0.64 -62.36
C ASP A 241 -0.99 -0.24 -63.43
N TRP A 242 -0.22 -1.24 -63.03
CA TRP A 242 0.38 -2.17 -63.99
C TRP A 242 -0.67 -2.90 -64.83
N PHE A 243 -1.76 -3.37 -64.23
CA PHE A 243 -2.84 -4.11 -64.91
C PHE A 243 -3.53 -3.24 -65.96
N PHE A 244 -3.98 -2.04 -65.58
CA PHE A 244 -4.67 -1.12 -66.50
C PHE A 244 -3.75 -0.57 -67.60
N PHE A 245 -2.47 -0.29 -67.30
CA PHE A 245 -1.52 0.16 -68.33
C PHE A 245 -1.08 -0.96 -69.28
N LYS A 246 -1.02 -2.21 -68.81
CA LYS A 246 -0.72 -3.38 -69.66
C LYS A 246 -1.80 -3.60 -70.72
N ASP A 247 -3.06 -3.43 -70.35
CA ASP A 247 -4.18 -3.59 -71.28
C ASP A 247 -4.22 -2.48 -72.34
N LYS A 248 -3.98 -1.21 -71.96
CA LYS A 248 -3.85 -0.11 -72.93
C LYS A 248 -2.70 -0.33 -73.94
N LYS A 249 -1.58 -0.94 -73.51
CA LYS A 249 -0.45 -1.25 -74.40
C LYS A 249 -0.76 -2.39 -75.38
N LYS A 250 -1.61 -3.35 -75.01
CA LYS A 250 -2.06 -4.43 -75.90
C LYS A 250 -3.04 -3.93 -76.96
N GLU A 251 -3.92 -3.00 -76.58
CA GLU A 251 -4.94 -2.44 -77.48
C GLU A 251 -4.34 -1.51 -78.55
N LYS A 252 -3.29 -0.76 -78.20
CA LYS A 252 -2.50 0.03 -79.17
C LYS A 252 -1.65 -0.80 -80.15
N ARG A 253 -1.37 -2.08 -79.87
CA ARG A 253 -0.59 -2.97 -80.77
C ARG A 253 -1.47 -3.77 -81.74
N ARG A 254 -2.80 -3.66 -81.64
CA ARG A 254 -3.78 -4.37 -82.49
C ARG A 254 -4.49 -3.46 -83.51
N ARG A 255 -4.05 -2.21 -83.64
CA ARG A 255 -4.39 -1.29 -84.74
C ARG A 255 -3.13 -1.07 -85.55
#